data_AF-D8R5I3-F1
#
_entry.id   AF-D8R5I3-F1
#
_cell.length_a   1.000
_cell.length_b   1.000
_cell.length_c   1.000
_cell.angle_alpha   90.00
_cell.angle_beta   90.00
_cell.angle_gamma   90.00
#
_symmetry.space_group_name_H-M   'P 1'
#
loop_
_entity.id
_entity.type
_entity.pdbx_description
1 polymer ?
#
loop_
_entity_poly.entity_id
_entity_poly.type
_entity_poly.pdbx_seq_one_letter_code
_entity_poly.pdbx_strand_id
1 'polypeptide(L)'
;MEAVVRAALSFHTDKGRDDSSRKLTAAEQAQVCIPPPTYEDESVFPGNSKSIHTDFASDNVASWTLGAWDGFLDEVRDFSQQLPRTGSFYSKPDTTVEPISDASGLAMDLQDGLHRLGRNISAFSAQSVVGWPDICVEWRDKDDAPALLVGIVELDTLPAFPPSRIREDLVSSPTSQFWPVLNRLREMLALSGGLRYGFVTTRTKYWFCYGDETVLALSPPVDVESVTLACFWYLMALSEGKEAKPPPMKTVWNVGRTTDFTGMQDAMKGMVKDLATTLLADGSSSGGQVHEKLEFWSSREFELGRRLYKFNCDILYAKLRNGGDEVVLKIRDLGSHRSCLRDELERFVKEVLAYKKLRRIQGRAIPQLRSYGFMSGGMFAVLVLSYGGQRRDFHALDAASSGRYGEEAARTLHMIHHRGLVHGDLDTSSVVVRSEEPLRVTIVGLSRAQPAATAKEFSREMVRIKAGCGMTIKEARKVRLHYSDDDDTGDDTTPSG
;
A
#
# COMPACT_ATOMS: atom_id res chain seq x y z
N MET A 1 -26.09 -12.83 12.61
CA MET A 1 -25.27 -13.49 13.65
C MET A 1 -24.88 -14.91 13.28
N GLU A 2 -25.82 -15.83 13.03
CA GLU A 2 -25.50 -17.23 12.67
C GLU A 2 -24.51 -17.39 11.51
N ALA A 3 -24.65 -16.59 10.44
CA ALA A 3 -23.70 -16.61 9.31
C ALA A 3 -22.28 -16.19 9.72
N VAL A 4 -22.15 -15.23 10.63
CA VAL A 4 -20.87 -14.72 11.15
C VAL A 4 -20.23 -15.78 12.07
N VAL A 5 -21.03 -16.42 12.93
CA VAL A 5 -20.55 -17.55 13.76
C VAL A 5 -20.10 -18.71 12.88
N ARG A 6 -20.84 -19.04 11.81
CA ARG A 6 -20.47 -20.09 10.86
C ARG A 6 -19.16 -19.79 10.14
N ALA A 7 -18.96 -18.55 9.69
CA ALA A 7 -17.71 -18.07 9.10
C ALA A 7 -16.54 -18.19 10.10
N ALA A 8 -16.75 -17.75 11.35
CA ALA A 8 -15.76 -17.90 12.40
C ALA A 8 -15.38 -19.37 12.66
N LEU A 9 -16.35 -20.27 12.65
CA LEU A 9 -16.13 -21.71 12.82
C LEU A 9 -15.39 -22.34 11.63
N SER A 10 -15.56 -21.85 10.39
CA SER A 10 -14.79 -22.34 9.24
C SER A 10 -13.30 -22.01 9.29
N PHE A 11 -12.89 -21.08 10.15
CA PHE A 11 -11.46 -20.82 10.38
C PHE A 11 -10.72 -21.97 11.04
N HIS A 12 -11.42 -22.88 11.71
CA HIS A 12 -10.79 -23.94 12.49
C HIS A 12 -10.72 -25.27 11.76
N THR A 13 -9.53 -25.87 11.79
CA THR A 13 -9.23 -27.19 11.21
C THR A 13 -9.39 -28.33 12.21
N ASP A 14 -9.58 -28.02 13.49
CA ASP A 14 -9.53 -29.03 14.54
C ASP A 14 -10.85 -29.80 14.69
N LYS A 15 -10.88 -31.01 14.13
CA LYS A 15 -11.82 -32.09 14.50
C LYS A 15 -11.40 -32.79 15.81
N GLY A 16 -10.55 -32.16 16.63
CA GLY A 16 -9.93 -32.73 17.82
C GLY A 16 -10.72 -32.51 19.11
N ARG A 17 -11.28 -33.61 19.64
CA ARG A 17 -11.84 -33.81 21.00
C ARG A 17 -12.64 -32.66 21.58
N ASP A 18 -13.90 -32.68 21.18
CA ASP A 18 -15.06 -32.13 21.85
C ASP A 18 -15.09 -32.52 23.34
N ASP A 19 -14.75 -31.57 24.22
CA ASP A 19 -15.29 -31.55 25.58
C ASP A 19 -16.10 -30.26 25.72
N SER A 20 -17.24 -30.23 25.03
CA SER A 20 -18.22 -29.14 24.93
C SER A 20 -18.82 -28.69 26.28
N SER A 21 -18.36 -29.26 27.39
CA SER A 21 -18.90 -29.03 28.74
C SER A 21 -18.13 -27.99 29.58
N ARG A 22 -16.87 -27.68 29.27
CA ARG A 22 -16.05 -26.76 30.09
C ARG A 22 -16.29 -25.30 29.71
N LYS A 23 -16.78 -24.50 30.66
CA LYS A 23 -16.88 -23.04 30.55
C LYS A 23 -15.56 -22.40 31.00
N LEU A 24 -14.99 -21.49 30.19
CA LEU A 24 -13.91 -20.60 30.63
C LEU A 24 -14.40 -19.74 31.81
N THR A 25 -13.55 -19.59 32.82
CA THR A 25 -13.76 -18.70 33.95
C THR A 25 -13.58 -17.24 33.53
N ALA A 26 -14.15 -16.29 34.30
CA ALA A 26 -13.97 -14.86 34.04
C ALA A 26 -12.48 -14.43 34.07
N ALA A 27 -11.65 -15.12 34.85
CA ALA A 27 -10.21 -14.92 34.89
C ALA A 27 -9.50 -15.44 33.64
N GLU A 28 -9.91 -16.60 33.11
CA GLU A 28 -9.41 -17.11 31.83
C GLU A 28 -9.85 -16.20 30.66
N GLN A 29 -11.06 -15.63 30.70
CA GLN A 29 -11.54 -14.68 29.68
C GLN A 29 -10.77 -13.34 29.70
N ALA A 30 -10.41 -12.83 30.87
CA ALA A 30 -9.63 -11.59 31.03
C ALA A 30 -8.15 -11.73 30.64
N GLN A 31 -7.63 -12.96 30.52
CA GLN A 31 -6.24 -13.24 30.13
C GLN A 31 -6.04 -13.48 28.62
N VAL A 32 -7.11 -13.32 27.83
CA VAL A 32 -7.11 -13.40 26.35
C VAL A 32 -7.00 -11.99 25.72
N CYS A 33 -6.80 -10.96 26.54
CA CYS A 33 -6.56 -9.60 26.09
C CYS A 33 -5.21 -9.53 25.38
N ILE A 34 -5.19 -8.91 24.20
CA ILE A 34 -3.94 -8.56 23.53
C ILE A 34 -3.34 -7.40 24.33
N PRO A 35 -2.11 -7.52 24.87
CA PRO A 35 -1.54 -6.46 25.65
C PRO A 35 -1.41 -5.17 24.81
N PRO A 36 -1.57 -3.99 25.42
CA PRO A 36 -1.27 -2.73 24.73
C PRO A 36 0.19 -2.72 24.28
N PRO A 37 0.52 -2.10 23.13
CA PRO A 37 1.91 -1.90 22.74
C PRO A 37 2.59 -1.00 23.78
N THR A 38 3.57 -1.54 24.51
CA THR A 38 4.40 -0.79 25.45
C THR A 38 5.78 -0.58 24.84
N TYR A 39 6.22 0.67 24.70
CA TYR A 39 7.60 0.97 24.33
C TYR A 39 8.40 1.35 25.57
N GLU A 40 9.58 0.75 25.71
CA GLU A 40 10.69 1.36 26.43
C GLU A 40 11.55 2.15 25.45
N ASP A 41 11.83 3.38 25.87
CA ASP A 41 12.89 4.27 25.40
C ASP A 41 12.67 5.09 24.11
N GLU A 42 12.81 6.41 24.25
CA GLU A 42 12.68 7.44 23.21
C GLU A 42 13.82 7.41 22.17
N SER A 43 14.70 6.40 22.25
CA SER A 43 16.03 6.41 21.63
C SER A 43 16.15 5.63 20.30
N VAL A 44 15.16 4.82 19.91
CA VAL A 44 15.25 3.97 18.69
C VAL A 44 14.66 4.63 17.43
N PHE A 45 14.02 5.79 17.56
CA PHE A 45 13.70 6.64 16.41
C PHE A 45 14.33 8.02 16.63
N PRO A 46 15.57 8.27 16.16
CA PRO A 46 16.14 9.60 16.21
C PRO A 46 15.21 10.54 15.43
N GLY A 47 14.83 11.63 16.08
CA GLY A 47 13.71 12.49 15.71
C GLY A 47 13.60 12.80 14.22
N ASN A 48 12.41 12.51 13.68
CA ASN A 48 11.66 13.20 12.62
C ASN A 48 10.74 12.20 11.91
N SER A 49 9.43 12.51 11.86
CA SER A 49 8.35 11.84 11.09
C SER A 49 7.41 10.84 11.80
N LYS A 50 7.13 11.01 13.10
CA LYS A 50 5.97 10.34 13.72
C LYS A 50 4.77 11.28 13.78
N SER A 51 3.98 11.25 12.72
CA SER A 51 2.52 11.24 12.80
C SER A 51 1.91 11.29 11.40
N ILE A 52 0.78 10.61 11.24
CA ILE A 52 -0.17 10.70 10.12
C ILE A 52 -0.78 12.13 10.00
N HIS A 53 -0.25 13.17 10.65
CA HIS A 53 -0.76 14.55 10.63
C HIS A 53 -0.85 15.24 9.24
N THR A 54 -0.42 14.60 8.15
CA THR A 54 -0.62 15.21 6.83
C THR A 54 -2.04 14.97 6.38
N ASP A 55 -2.84 16.01 6.49
CA ASP A 55 -4.23 16.01 6.08
C ASP A 55 -4.34 16.07 4.55
N PHE A 56 -4.45 14.90 3.94
CA PHE A 56 -4.70 14.76 2.52
C PHE A 56 -6.20 14.94 2.28
N ALA A 57 -6.59 16.18 1.97
CA ALA A 57 -7.98 16.56 1.70
C ALA A 57 -8.58 15.69 0.60
N SER A 58 -9.56 14.84 0.92
CA SER A 58 -10.22 14.03 -0.12
C SER A 58 -10.91 14.91 -1.16
N ASP A 59 -10.98 14.43 -2.40
CA ASP A 59 -11.46 15.15 -3.57
C ASP A 59 -12.70 16.01 -3.31
N ASN A 60 -12.80 17.12 -4.05
CA ASN A 60 -13.90 18.12 -4.08
C ASN A 60 -15.36 17.58 -4.11
N VAL A 61 -15.56 16.26 -4.09
CA VAL A 61 -16.85 15.59 -4.32
C VAL A 61 -17.31 14.68 -3.17
N ALA A 62 -16.48 14.27 -2.21
CA ALA A 62 -16.93 13.28 -1.22
C ALA A 62 -17.20 13.89 0.17
N SER A 63 -18.33 14.59 0.32
CA SER A 63 -19.01 14.54 1.61
C SER A 63 -19.25 13.07 1.93
N TRP A 64 -18.64 12.56 2.98
CA TRP A 64 -18.86 11.20 3.47
C TRP A 64 -19.60 11.29 4.79
N THR A 65 -20.25 10.19 5.16
CA THR A 65 -21.00 10.15 6.41
C THR A 65 -20.24 9.40 7.48
N LEU A 66 -20.13 9.99 8.67
CA LEU A 66 -19.68 9.31 9.86
C LEU A 66 -20.89 8.62 10.50
N GLY A 67 -20.80 7.31 10.67
CA GLY A 67 -21.80 6.49 11.35
C GLY A 67 -21.38 6.13 12.78
N ALA A 68 -22.36 5.95 13.67
CA ALA A 68 -22.13 5.36 14.98
C ALA A 68 -22.48 3.87 14.98
N TRP A 69 -21.50 3.03 15.31
CA TRP A 69 -21.66 1.59 15.56
C TRP A 69 -21.71 1.31 17.06
N ASP A 70 -22.70 1.88 17.75
CA ASP A 70 -22.83 1.81 19.20
C ASP A 70 -23.00 0.38 19.73
N GLY A 71 -23.53 -0.53 18.91
CA GLY A 71 -23.79 -1.93 19.24
C GLY A 71 -22.57 -2.85 19.18
N PHE A 72 -21.40 -2.36 18.76
CA PHE A 72 -20.23 -3.22 18.48
C PHE A 72 -19.90 -4.21 19.60
N LEU A 73 -19.71 -3.75 20.84
CA LEU A 73 -19.32 -4.62 21.95
C LEU A 73 -20.43 -5.60 22.35
N ASP A 74 -21.69 -5.20 22.23
CA ASP A 74 -22.82 -6.10 22.47
C ASP A 74 -22.86 -7.19 21.39
N GLU A 75 -22.64 -6.84 20.12
CA GLU A 75 -22.55 -7.78 19.01
C GLU A 75 -21.37 -8.74 19.16
N VAL A 76 -20.20 -8.26 19.57
CA VAL A 76 -19.02 -9.10 19.88
C VAL A 76 -19.32 -10.04 21.05
N ARG A 77 -19.99 -9.57 22.09
CA ARG A 77 -20.38 -10.41 23.24
C ARG A 77 -21.34 -11.52 22.81
N ASP A 78 -22.36 -11.19 22.02
CA ASP A 78 -23.35 -12.14 21.51
C ASP A 78 -22.70 -13.17 20.56
N PHE A 79 -21.77 -12.70 19.71
CA PHE A 79 -20.93 -13.55 18.87
C PHE A 79 -20.07 -14.51 19.71
N SER A 80 -19.37 -14.00 20.71
CA SER A 80 -18.49 -14.78 21.58
C SER A 80 -19.23 -15.85 22.37
N GLN A 81 -20.48 -15.59 22.77
CA GLN A 81 -21.31 -16.57 23.48
C GLN A 81 -21.70 -17.76 22.61
N GLN A 82 -21.68 -17.60 21.29
CA GLN A 82 -22.04 -18.63 20.31
C GLN A 82 -20.83 -19.42 19.79
N LEU A 83 -19.60 -18.97 20.09
CA LEU A 83 -18.39 -19.72 19.78
C LEU A 83 -18.16 -20.87 20.79
N PRO A 84 -17.56 -21.99 20.36
CA PRO A 84 -17.14 -23.05 21.26
C PRO A 84 -16.24 -22.49 22.36
N ARG A 85 -16.48 -22.89 23.61
CA ARG A 85 -15.67 -22.46 24.77
C ARG A 85 -14.38 -23.25 24.93
N THR A 86 -14.04 -24.08 23.94
CA THR A 86 -12.88 -24.96 23.89
C THR A 86 -12.01 -24.62 22.69
N GLY A 87 -10.69 -24.83 22.84
CA GLY A 87 -9.74 -24.72 21.74
C GLY A 87 -9.05 -23.37 21.61
N SER A 88 -8.21 -23.29 20.58
CA SER A 88 -7.22 -22.25 20.31
C SER A 88 -7.80 -20.83 20.13
N PHE A 89 -9.11 -20.65 19.97
CA PHE A 89 -9.81 -19.34 19.97
C PHE A 89 -9.44 -18.42 21.13
N TYR A 90 -9.04 -19.01 22.27
CA TYR A 90 -8.73 -18.33 23.52
C TYR A 90 -7.34 -18.73 24.07
N SER A 91 -6.47 -19.35 23.25
CA SER A 91 -5.14 -19.76 23.74
C SER A 91 -4.28 -18.53 24.03
N LYS A 92 -3.68 -18.54 25.22
CA LYS A 92 -2.79 -17.51 25.76
C LYS A 92 -1.66 -17.15 24.76
N PRO A 93 -1.34 -15.86 24.57
CA PRO A 93 0.01 -15.49 24.16
C PRO A 93 1.00 -16.05 25.19
N ASP A 94 2.18 -16.49 24.75
CA ASP A 94 3.18 -16.98 25.69
C ASP A 94 3.74 -15.80 26.50
N THR A 95 3.25 -15.66 27.74
CA THR A 95 3.64 -14.58 28.67
C THR A 95 5.11 -14.68 29.15
N THR A 96 5.88 -15.66 28.68
CA THR A 96 7.32 -15.74 28.92
C THR A 96 8.14 -14.96 27.89
N VAL A 97 7.51 -14.48 26.82
CA VAL A 97 8.08 -13.56 25.84
C VAL A 97 7.75 -12.14 26.31
N GLU A 98 8.75 -11.29 26.48
CA GLU A 98 8.54 -9.87 26.80
C GLU A 98 7.61 -9.23 25.75
N PRO A 99 6.68 -8.33 26.16
CA PRO A 99 5.80 -7.66 25.21
C PRO A 99 6.63 -7.00 24.12
N ILE A 100 6.36 -7.36 22.87
CA ILE A 100 7.14 -6.86 21.76
C ILE A 100 6.84 -5.37 21.61
N SER A 101 7.91 -4.59 21.58
CA SER A 101 7.94 -3.20 22.01
C SER A 101 7.47 -2.19 20.96
N ASP A 102 6.58 -2.54 20.02
CA ASP A 102 6.12 -1.60 19.00
C ASP A 102 4.77 -1.90 18.33
N ALA A 103 4.36 -1.08 17.34
CA ALA A 103 3.22 -1.38 16.46
C ALA A 103 3.43 -2.73 15.73
N SER A 104 4.69 -3.08 15.47
CA SER A 104 5.09 -4.39 14.98
C SER A 104 4.83 -5.48 16.04
N GLY A 105 4.93 -5.17 17.33
CA GLY A 105 4.57 -6.03 18.45
C GLY A 105 3.08 -6.34 18.55
N LEU A 106 2.20 -5.34 18.45
CA LEU A 106 0.75 -5.58 18.35
C LEU A 106 0.40 -6.42 17.11
N ALA A 107 1.05 -6.14 15.98
CA ALA A 107 0.90 -6.94 14.77
C ALA A 107 1.42 -8.38 14.94
N MET A 108 2.52 -8.57 15.67
CA MET A 108 3.12 -9.87 15.98
C MET A 108 2.29 -10.66 16.99
N ASP A 109 1.69 -10.02 17.99
CA ASP A 109 0.80 -10.68 18.96
C ASP A 109 -0.52 -11.11 18.30
N LEU A 110 -1.09 -10.23 17.46
CA LEU A 110 -2.21 -10.59 16.59
C LEU A 110 -1.83 -11.77 15.69
N GLN A 111 -0.65 -11.73 15.07
CA GLN A 111 -0.14 -12.79 14.21
C GLN A 111 0.05 -14.11 14.96
N ASP A 112 0.69 -14.11 16.12
CA ASP A 112 0.98 -15.33 16.90
C ASP A 112 -0.32 -15.94 17.43
N GLY A 113 -1.21 -15.11 17.97
CA GLY A 113 -2.55 -15.52 18.38
C GLY A 113 -3.34 -16.14 17.23
N LEU A 114 -3.22 -15.56 16.03
CA LEU A 114 -3.85 -16.10 14.83
C LEU A 114 -3.16 -17.37 14.28
N HIS A 115 -1.83 -17.46 14.31
CA HIS A 115 -1.05 -18.58 13.76
C HIS A 115 -1.31 -19.88 14.53
N ARG A 116 -1.49 -19.78 15.86
CA ARG A 116 -1.88 -20.88 16.76
C ARG A 116 -3.26 -21.50 16.43
N LEU A 117 -4.06 -20.86 15.58
CA LEU A 117 -5.35 -21.37 15.10
C LEU A 117 -5.26 -22.29 13.87
N GLY A 118 -4.05 -22.59 13.39
CA GLY A 118 -3.83 -23.61 12.37
C GLY A 118 -4.04 -23.15 10.92
N ARG A 119 -3.93 -21.84 10.65
CA ARG A 119 -3.95 -21.27 9.28
C ARG A 119 -2.62 -20.56 8.98
N ASN A 120 -2.15 -20.72 7.74
CA ASN A 120 -0.95 -20.04 7.23
C ASN A 120 -1.23 -18.56 7.04
N ILE A 121 -0.93 -17.76 8.05
CA ILE A 121 -0.97 -16.30 7.96
C ILE A 121 0.40 -15.85 7.49
N SER A 122 0.45 -15.42 6.23
CA SER A 122 1.63 -14.74 5.69
C SER A 122 1.68 -13.33 6.26
N ALA A 123 2.30 -13.19 7.41
CA ALA A 123 2.53 -11.89 8.03
C ALA A 123 3.23 -10.94 7.06
N PHE A 124 2.80 -9.68 7.07
CA PHE A 124 3.42 -8.55 6.36
C PHE A 124 3.45 -8.55 4.83
N SER A 125 2.91 -9.59 4.18
CA SER A 125 2.71 -9.60 2.73
C SER A 125 1.25 -9.26 2.41
N ALA A 126 0.78 -8.07 2.79
CA ALA A 126 -0.55 -7.56 2.42
C ALA A 126 -0.60 -7.25 0.91
N GLN A 127 -0.48 -8.29 0.08
CA GLN A 127 -0.54 -8.18 -1.38
C GLN A 127 -1.91 -7.73 -1.87
N SER A 128 -2.90 -7.68 -0.99
CA SER A 128 -4.27 -7.26 -1.30
C SER A 128 -4.59 -5.80 -0.92
N VAL A 129 -3.89 -5.15 0.01
CA VAL A 129 -4.14 -3.73 0.40
C VAL A 129 -3.31 -2.75 -0.42
N VAL A 130 -3.90 -1.69 -0.97
CA VAL A 130 -3.13 -0.56 -1.52
C VAL A 130 -2.69 0.37 -0.40
N GLY A 131 -1.42 0.79 -0.40
CA GLY A 131 -0.82 1.57 0.67
C GLY A 131 -0.20 0.70 1.78
N TRP A 132 0.26 1.37 2.82
CA TRP A 132 0.99 0.78 3.95
C TRP A 132 0.30 1.17 5.26
N PRO A 133 -0.68 0.37 5.72
CA PRO A 133 -1.24 0.57 7.05
C PRO A 133 -0.22 0.12 8.10
N ASP A 134 -0.44 0.52 9.35
CA ASP A 134 0.39 0.10 10.47
C ASP A 134 0.22 -1.41 10.75
N ILE A 135 -1.02 -1.88 10.66
CA ILE A 135 -1.38 -3.29 10.85
C ILE A 135 -2.17 -3.76 9.64
N CYS A 136 -1.78 -4.92 9.11
CA CYS A 136 -2.57 -5.61 8.10
C CYS A 136 -2.50 -7.11 8.29
N VAL A 137 -3.67 -7.73 8.37
CA VAL A 137 -3.81 -9.18 8.44
C VAL A 137 -4.60 -9.63 7.22
N GLU A 138 -3.95 -10.35 6.31
CA GLU A 138 -4.57 -10.98 5.14
C GLU A 138 -4.67 -12.49 5.37
N TRP A 139 -5.83 -13.08 5.10
CA TRP A 139 -5.98 -14.54 5.05
C TRP A 139 -6.83 -14.96 3.85
N ARG A 140 -6.52 -16.14 3.28
CA ARG A 140 -7.23 -16.70 2.13
C ARG A 140 -7.79 -18.08 2.50
N ASP A 141 -9.06 -18.33 2.17
CA ASP A 141 -9.53 -19.70 2.05
C ASP A 141 -9.25 -20.25 0.64
N LYS A 142 -9.36 -21.58 0.47
CA LYS A 142 -8.98 -22.31 -0.76
C LYS A 142 -9.64 -21.78 -2.04
N ASP A 143 -10.76 -21.06 -1.93
CA ASP A 143 -11.52 -20.52 -3.05
C ASP A 143 -11.90 -19.03 -2.84
N ASP A 144 -10.93 -18.14 -3.13
CA ASP A 144 -11.08 -16.90 -3.92
C ASP A 144 -11.61 -15.56 -3.33
N ALA A 145 -11.46 -15.29 -2.03
CA ALA A 145 -11.35 -13.88 -1.58
C ALA A 145 -10.46 -13.76 -0.33
N PRO A 146 -9.39 -12.93 -0.35
CA PRO A 146 -8.65 -12.64 0.86
C PRO A 146 -9.55 -11.79 1.76
N ALA A 147 -9.95 -12.34 2.91
CA ALA A 147 -10.50 -11.49 3.93
C ALA A 147 -9.32 -10.88 4.70
N LEU A 148 -9.54 -9.65 5.15
CA LEU A 148 -8.46 -8.71 5.38
C LEU A 148 -8.88 -7.80 6.53
N LEU A 149 -7.94 -7.47 7.40
CA LEU A 149 -8.14 -6.53 8.49
C LEU A 149 -7.05 -5.47 8.39
N VAL A 150 -7.45 -4.19 8.43
CA VAL A 150 -6.54 -3.05 8.41
C VAL A 150 -6.64 -2.30 9.74
N GLY A 151 -5.48 -2.04 10.33
CA GLY A 151 -5.34 -1.22 11.53
C GLY A 151 -4.47 -0.01 11.26
N ILE A 152 -4.93 1.15 11.71
CA ILE A 152 -4.12 2.36 11.82
C ILE A 152 -3.78 2.58 13.30
N VAL A 153 -2.50 2.81 13.57
CA VAL A 153 -1.97 3.04 14.90
C VAL A 153 -1.58 4.50 15.02
N GLU A 154 -2.32 5.26 15.83
CA GLU A 154 -1.99 6.64 16.16
C GLU A 154 -1.32 6.69 17.55
N LEU A 155 -0.02 6.94 17.55
CA LEU A 155 0.82 6.77 18.75
C LEU A 155 0.63 7.88 19.78
N ASP A 156 0.22 9.07 19.34
CA ASP A 156 -0.01 10.23 20.19
C ASP A 156 -1.34 10.91 19.83
N THR A 157 -2.02 11.49 20.82
CA THR A 157 -2.97 12.61 20.70
C THR A 157 -4.46 12.41 20.38
N LEU A 158 -4.97 11.28 19.83
CA LEU A 158 -6.44 11.21 19.61
C LEU A 158 -7.22 11.17 20.93
N PRO A 159 -8.14 12.13 21.18
CA PRO A 159 -8.96 12.11 22.38
C PRO A 159 -9.95 10.94 22.33
N ALA A 160 -10.27 10.36 23.48
CA ALA A 160 -11.17 9.19 23.59
C ALA A 160 -12.64 9.56 23.36
N PHE A 161 -12.97 10.06 22.16
CA PHE A 161 -14.30 10.55 21.83
C PHE A 161 -15.19 9.46 21.22
N PRO A 162 -16.47 9.38 21.63
CA PRO A 162 -17.46 8.59 20.90
C PRO A 162 -17.74 9.23 19.52
N PRO A 163 -18.32 8.46 18.57
CA PRO A 163 -18.56 8.94 17.19
C PRO A 163 -19.29 10.28 17.10
N SER A 164 -20.26 10.54 17.99
CA SER A 164 -20.99 11.81 18.04
C SER A 164 -20.09 13.01 18.37
N ARG A 165 -19.16 12.85 19.32
CA ARG A 165 -18.20 13.87 19.71
C ARG A 165 -17.09 14.04 18.68
N ILE A 166 -16.65 12.95 18.04
CA ILE A 166 -15.76 13.00 16.88
C ILE A 166 -16.43 13.84 15.78
N ARG A 167 -17.70 13.59 15.46
CA ARG A 167 -18.44 14.40 14.49
C ARG A 167 -18.46 15.88 14.85
N GLU A 168 -18.75 16.23 16.10
CA GLU A 168 -18.72 17.62 16.56
C GLU A 168 -17.34 18.26 16.36
N ASP A 169 -16.28 17.53 16.70
CA ASP A 169 -14.90 17.98 16.54
C ASP A 169 -14.55 18.18 15.05
N LEU A 170 -14.87 17.22 14.19
CA LEU A 170 -14.65 17.30 12.74
C LEU A 170 -15.38 18.49 12.10
N VAL A 171 -16.61 18.77 12.53
CA VAL A 171 -17.43 19.88 12.00
C VAL A 171 -16.99 21.24 12.55
N SER A 172 -16.62 21.29 13.83
CA SER A 172 -16.22 22.54 14.49
C SER A 172 -14.77 22.94 14.23
N SER A 173 -13.91 21.97 13.88
CA SER A 173 -12.47 22.17 13.72
C SER A 173 -11.96 21.59 12.39
N PRO A 174 -11.59 22.45 11.42
CA PRO A 174 -10.94 21.99 10.20
C PRO A 174 -9.53 21.44 10.45
N THR A 175 -8.96 21.62 11.65
CA THR A 175 -7.67 21.08 12.08
C THR A 175 -7.83 19.94 13.10
N SER A 176 -9.00 19.30 13.13
CA SER A 176 -9.22 18.11 13.97
C SER A 176 -8.16 17.05 13.68
N GLN A 177 -7.61 16.47 14.75
CA GLN A 177 -6.62 15.41 14.67
C GLN A 177 -7.21 14.09 14.12
N PHE A 178 -8.54 13.95 14.10
CA PHE A 178 -9.21 12.80 13.49
C PHE A 178 -9.22 12.85 11.97
N TRP A 179 -9.15 14.03 11.34
CA TRP A 179 -9.25 14.15 9.88
C TRP A 179 -8.22 13.30 9.14
N PRO A 180 -6.91 13.40 9.44
CA PRO A 180 -5.91 12.65 8.69
C PRO A 180 -6.05 11.13 8.87
N VAL A 181 -6.35 10.68 10.09
CA VAL A 181 -6.46 9.25 10.43
C VAL A 181 -7.70 8.61 9.79
N LEU A 182 -8.86 9.26 9.91
CA LEU A 182 -10.12 8.72 9.36
C LEU A 182 -10.15 8.77 7.84
N ASN A 183 -9.64 9.85 7.22
CA ASN A 183 -9.50 9.91 5.77
C ASN A 183 -8.54 8.84 5.25
N ARG A 184 -7.39 8.64 5.92
CA ARG A 184 -6.45 7.57 5.58
C ARG A 184 -7.11 6.20 5.64
N LEU A 185 -7.79 5.88 6.74
CA LEU A 185 -8.49 4.61 6.88
C LEU A 185 -9.50 4.42 5.75
N ARG A 186 -10.35 5.41 5.51
CA ARG A 186 -11.40 5.35 4.47
C ARG A 186 -10.81 5.10 3.09
N GLU A 187 -9.77 5.84 2.70
CA GLU A 187 -9.13 5.69 1.38
C GLU A 187 -8.47 4.32 1.22
N MET A 188 -7.84 3.81 2.28
CA MET A 188 -7.27 2.47 2.27
C MET A 188 -8.34 1.37 2.16
N LEU A 189 -9.47 1.51 2.88
CA LEU A 189 -10.61 0.61 2.77
C LEU A 189 -11.17 0.63 1.33
N ALA A 190 -11.40 1.82 0.76
CA ALA A 190 -11.93 2.00 -0.59
C ALA A 190 -11.02 1.39 -1.69
N LEU A 191 -9.69 1.58 -1.57
CA LEU A 191 -8.73 1.05 -2.54
C LEU A 191 -8.47 -0.46 -2.40
N SER A 192 -8.89 -1.08 -1.30
CA SER A 192 -8.60 -2.49 -1.02
C SER A 192 -9.64 -3.47 -1.61
N GLY A 193 -10.46 -3.02 -2.57
CA GLY A 193 -11.18 -3.89 -3.51
C GLY A 193 -12.18 -4.87 -2.90
N GLY A 194 -12.70 -4.60 -1.71
CA GLY A 194 -13.62 -5.50 -0.98
C GLY A 194 -13.46 -5.46 0.54
N LEU A 195 -12.35 -4.92 1.04
CA LEU A 195 -12.17 -4.66 2.47
C LEU A 195 -13.15 -3.61 2.98
N ARG A 196 -13.91 -3.95 4.02
CA ARG A 196 -14.85 -3.02 4.65
C ARG A 196 -14.67 -2.86 6.15
N TYR A 197 -13.79 -3.61 6.80
CA TYR A 197 -13.67 -3.60 8.25
C TYR A 197 -12.22 -3.34 8.65
N GLY A 198 -12.05 -2.63 9.76
CA GLY A 198 -10.74 -2.26 10.27
C GLY A 198 -10.84 -1.66 11.66
N PHE A 199 -9.76 -1.05 12.11
CA PHE A 199 -9.75 -0.34 13.38
C PHE A 199 -8.74 0.81 13.38
N VAL A 200 -9.02 1.80 14.21
CA VAL A 200 -8.05 2.80 14.65
C VAL A 200 -7.71 2.48 16.09
N THR A 201 -6.44 2.57 16.46
CA THR A 201 -6.02 2.39 17.84
C THR A 201 -5.03 3.45 18.28
N THR A 202 -5.13 3.82 19.56
CA THR A 202 -4.10 4.57 20.29
C THR A 202 -3.48 3.66 21.36
N ARG A 203 -2.57 4.20 22.18
CA ARG A 203 -1.97 3.43 23.30
C ARG A 203 -2.99 2.86 24.28
N THR A 204 -4.18 3.47 24.37
CA THR A 204 -5.18 3.14 25.43
C THR A 204 -6.56 2.84 24.89
N LYS A 205 -6.87 3.16 23.63
CA LYS A 205 -8.22 3.08 23.09
C LYS A 205 -8.26 2.49 21.69
N TYR A 206 -9.33 1.76 21.40
CA TYR A 206 -9.65 1.23 20.07
C TYR A 206 -10.98 1.79 19.57
N TRP A 207 -11.03 2.07 18.27
CA TRP A 207 -12.25 2.31 17.52
C TRP A 207 -12.31 1.28 16.40
N PHE A 208 -13.28 0.37 16.48
CA PHE A 208 -13.54 -0.57 15.42
C PHE A 208 -14.40 0.08 14.37
N CYS A 209 -14.17 -0.25 13.10
CA CYS A 209 -14.82 0.45 12.01
C CYS A 209 -15.39 -0.49 10.95
N TYR A 210 -16.41 0.05 10.29
CA TYR A 210 -16.85 -0.37 8.98
C TYR A 210 -16.70 0.80 8.02
N GLY A 211 -16.20 0.58 6.82
CA GLY A 211 -16.11 1.59 5.79
C GLY A 211 -16.50 1.06 4.42
N ASP A 212 -17.21 1.89 3.67
CA ASP A 212 -17.40 1.76 2.24
C ASP A 212 -17.09 3.09 1.54
N GLU A 213 -17.47 3.22 0.27
CA GLU A 213 -17.18 4.43 -0.53
C GLU A 213 -17.83 5.71 0.00
N THR A 214 -18.86 5.60 0.86
CA THR A 214 -19.72 6.71 1.29
C THR A 214 -19.84 6.86 2.80
N VAL A 215 -19.62 5.77 3.54
CA VAL A 215 -19.79 5.71 4.98
C VAL A 215 -18.51 5.21 5.64
N LEU A 216 -18.12 5.85 6.74
CA LEU A 216 -17.22 5.26 7.72
C LEU A 216 -17.97 5.25 9.06
N ALA A 217 -18.30 4.07 9.56
CA ALA A 217 -18.91 3.88 10.87
C ALA A 217 -17.85 3.51 11.89
N LEU A 218 -17.90 4.13 13.07
CA LEU A 218 -16.98 3.87 14.18
C LEU A 218 -17.75 3.34 15.39
N SER A 219 -17.16 2.39 16.11
CA SER A 219 -17.60 2.04 17.46
C SER A 219 -17.32 3.19 18.43
N PRO A 220 -17.96 3.20 19.62
CA PRO A 220 -17.45 3.92 20.77
C PRO A 220 -16.00 3.52 21.08
N PRO A 221 -15.20 4.42 21.70
CA PRO A 221 -13.84 4.10 22.12
C PRO A 221 -13.87 2.98 23.15
N VAL A 222 -13.17 1.89 22.85
CA VAL A 222 -13.04 0.71 23.72
C VAL A 222 -11.70 0.80 24.44
N ASP A 223 -11.72 0.69 25.78
CA ASP A 223 -10.50 0.55 26.58
C ASP A 223 -9.70 -0.67 26.15
N VAL A 224 -8.38 -0.51 26.03
CA VAL A 224 -7.48 -1.60 25.60
C VAL A 224 -7.63 -2.84 26.47
N GLU A 225 -7.86 -2.67 27.77
CA GLU A 225 -8.08 -3.78 28.72
C GLU A 225 -9.37 -4.56 28.44
N SER A 226 -10.32 -3.94 27.72
CA SER A 226 -11.59 -4.54 27.31
C SER A 226 -11.53 -5.15 25.90
N VAL A 227 -10.45 -4.92 25.15
CA VAL A 227 -10.27 -5.48 23.81
C VAL A 227 -9.76 -6.91 23.89
N THR A 228 -10.57 -7.84 23.37
CA THR A 228 -10.24 -9.26 23.31
C THR A 228 -10.03 -9.70 21.85
N LEU A 229 -9.37 -10.86 21.65
CA LEU A 229 -9.27 -11.48 20.32
C LEU A 229 -10.63 -11.64 19.61
N ALA A 230 -11.71 -11.80 20.37
CA ALA A 230 -13.05 -11.93 19.82
C ALA A 230 -13.51 -10.68 19.02
N CYS A 231 -13.02 -9.49 19.37
CA CYS A 231 -13.29 -8.26 18.61
C CYS A 231 -12.75 -8.38 17.17
N PHE A 232 -11.52 -8.87 17.05
CA PHE A 232 -10.88 -9.09 15.75
C PHE A 232 -11.55 -10.25 15.01
N TRP A 233 -11.90 -11.34 15.69
CA TRP A 233 -12.58 -12.49 15.07
C TRP A 233 -13.93 -12.12 14.50
N TYR A 234 -14.65 -11.26 15.22
CA TYR A 234 -15.92 -10.76 14.77
C TYR A 234 -15.76 -9.95 13.48
N LEU A 235 -14.80 -9.02 13.41
CA LEU A 235 -14.51 -8.27 12.18
C LEU A 235 -14.07 -9.17 11.02
N MET A 236 -13.25 -10.19 11.31
CA MET A 236 -12.79 -11.12 10.29
C MET A 236 -13.95 -11.96 9.73
N ALA A 237 -14.81 -12.47 10.60
CA ALA A 237 -15.98 -13.23 10.20
C ALA A 237 -17.01 -12.37 9.43
N LEU A 238 -17.13 -11.08 9.75
CA LEU A 238 -17.91 -10.14 8.96
C LEU A 238 -17.33 -9.94 7.55
N SER A 239 -16.01 -9.99 7.41
CA SER A 239 -15.30 -9.82 6.15
C SER A 239 -15.41 -11.03 5.21
N GLU A 240 -15.68 -12.23 5.73
CA GLU A 240 -15.90 -13.43 4.91
C GLU A 240 -17.29 -13.51 4.28
N GLY A 241 -18.26 -12.76 4.82
CA GLY A 241 -19.60 -12.73 4.25
C GLY A 241 -19.54 -12.26 2.80
N LYS A 242 -20.01 -13.10 1.85
CA LYS A 242 -20.11 -12.76 0.41
C LYS A 242 -20.86 -11.44 0.15
N GLU A 243 -21.68 -11.00 1.11
CA GLU A 243 -22.22 -9.65 1.20
C GLU A 243 -21.78 -9.03 2.54
N ALA A 244 -20.75 -8.17 2.51
CA ALA A 244 -20.38 -7.37 3.66
C ALA A 244 -21.51 -6.37 3.97
N LYS A 245 -22.28 -6.62 5.03
CA LYS A 245 -23.42 -5.75 5.39
C LYS A 245 -22.94 -4.62 6.31
N PRO A 246 -23.38 -3.38 6.07
CA PRO A 246 -23.11 -2.31 7.01
C PRO A 246 -23.65 -2.69 8.39
N PRO A 247 -22.95 -2.33 9.48
CA PRO A 247 -23.47 -2.53 10.81
C PRO A 247 -24.77 -1.75 10.99
N PRO A 248 -25.65 -2.15 11.94
CA PRO A 248 -26.85 -1.39 12.26
C PRO A 248 -26.45 -0.03 12.86
N MET A 249 -26.36 0.99 12.01
CA MET A 249 -26.03 2.36 12.41
C MET A 249 -27.29 3.04 12.95
N LYS A 250 -27.30 3.36 14.25
CA LYS A 250 -28.42 4.11 14.87
C LYS A 250 -28.44 5.57 14.42
N THR A 251 -27.26 6.12 14.17
CA THR A 251 -27.09 7.51 13.76
C THR A 251 -26.03 7.62 12.69
N VAL A 252 -26.34 8.43 11.66
CA VAL A 252 -25.44 8.73 10.55
C VAL A 252 -25.43 10.24 10.35
N TRP A 253 -24.25 10.83 10.29
CA TRP A 253 -24.06 12.27 10.14
C TRP A 253 -23.28 12.55 8.87
N ASN A 254 -23.74 13.51 8.07
CA ASN A 254 -22.90 14.05 7.01
C ASN A 254 -21.75 14.83 7.65
N VAL A 255 -20.52 14.41 7.36
CA VAL A 255 -19.32 15.14 7.71
C VAL A 255 -18.79 15.75 6.43
N GLY A 256 -19.37 16.89 6.09
CA GLY A 256 -18.85 17.75 5.03
C GLY A 256 -17.68 18.53 5.58
N ARG A 257 -16.49 18.35 5.00
CA ARG A 257 -15.41 19.30 5.19
C ARG A 257 -15.37 20.21 3.99
N THR A 258 -15.37 21.51 4.23
CA THR A 258 -14.88 22.48 3.24
C THR A 258 -13.36 22.36 3.27
N THR A 259 -12.80 21.34 2.62
CA THR A 259 -11.36 21.28 2.44
C THR A 259 -10.98 22.35 1.43
N ASP A 260 -9.90 23.09 1.71
CA ASP A 260 -9.25 23.90 0.68
C ASP A 260 -8.49 22.96 -0.27
N PHE A 261 -9.26 22.20 -1.06
CA PHE A 261 -8.70 21.24 -2.01
C PHE A 261 -7.79 21.97 -3.00
N THR A 262 -8.17 23.17 -3.43
CA THR A 262 -7.35 24.05 -4.27
C THR A 262 -6.02 24.39 -3.58
N GLY A 263 -6.05 24.83 -2.32
CA GLY A 263 -4.84 25.13 -1.54
C GLY A 263 -3.94 23.90 -1.34
N MET A 264 -4.52 22.71 -1.12
CA MET A 264 -3.76 21.46 -1.06
C MET A 264 -3.11 21.14 -2.41
N GLN A 265 -3.84 21.28 -3.52
CA GLN A 265 -3.28 21.11 -4.86
C GLN A 265 -2.13 22.08 -5.12
N ASP A 266 -2.29 23.34 -4.73
CA ASP A 266 -1.28 24.38 -4.90
C ASP A 266 -0.05 24.10 -4.03
N ALA A 267 -0.23 23.62 -2.79
CA ALA A 267 0.86 23.19 -1.93
C ALA A 267 1.63 21.99 -2.54
N MET A 268 0.92 20.98 -3.04
CA MET A 268 1.53 19.82 -3.71
C MET A 268 2.30 20.23 -4.97
N LYS A 269 1.70 21.10 -5.79
CA LYS A 269 2.37 21.69 -6.97
C LYS A 269 3.61 22.47 -6.58
N GLY A 270 3.54 23.28 -5.51
CA GLY A 270 4.67 24.03 -4.95
C GLY A 270 5.82 23.12 -4.53
N MET A 271 5.54 22.09 -3.73
CA MET A 271 6.55 21.12 -3.31
C MET A 271 7.20 20.38 -4.49
N VAL A 272 6.41 19.96 -5.48
CA VAL A 272 6.93 19.33 -6.70
C VAL A 272 7.77 20.30 -7.52
N LYS A 273 7.36 21.57 -7.61
CA LYS A 273 8.12 22.62 -8.31
C LYS A 273 9.49 22.84 -7.64
N ASP A 274 9.52 22.94 -6.32
CA ASP A 274 10.75 23.17 -5.55
C ASP A 274 11.71 21.98 -5.67
N LEU A 275 11.19 20.75 -5.55
CA LEU A 275 11.97 19.54 -5.76
C LEU A 275 12.49 19.44 -7.19
N ALA A 276 11.64 19.66 -8.19
CA ALA A 276 12.07 19.62 -9.59
C ALA A 276 13.15 20.66 -9.88
N THR A 277 13.02 21.87 -9.34
CA THR A 277 14.02 22.94 -9.50
C THR A 277 15.36 22.53 -8.87
N THR A 278 15.32 21.96 -7.67
CA THR A 278 16.53 21.46 -6.97
C THR A 278 17.23 20.35 -7.76
N LEU A 279 16.46 19.42 -8.34
CA LEU A 279 16.97 18.29 -9.10
C LEU A 279 17.47 18.65 -10.51
N LEU A 280 17.06 19.80 -11.05
CA LEU A 280 17.40 20.28 -12.40
C LEU A 280 18.45 21.40 -12.41
N ALA A 281 18.94 21.82 -11.25
CA ALA A 281 19.90 22.92 -11.10
C ALA A 281 21.19 22.75 -11.94
N ASP A 282 21.45 21.57 -12.49
CA ASP A 282 22.53 21.28 -13.44
C ASP A 282 22.19 21.53 -14.94
N GLY A 283 21.23 22.42 -15.24
CA GLY A 283 21.17 23.11 -16.54
C GLY A 283 20.26 22.54 -17.64
N SER A 284 19.25 21.72 -17.32
CA SER A 284 18.26 21.24 -18.33
C SER A 284 16.92 21.99 -18.22
N SER A 285 16.67 22.91 -19.16
CA SER A 285 15.46 23.76 -19.22
C SER A 285 14.16 23.00 -19.48
N SER A 286 14.21 21.75 -19.96
CA SER A 286 13.02 20.97 -20.34
C SER A 286 12.27 20.29 -19.19
N GLY A 287 12.79 20.35 -17.96
CA GLY A 287 12.17 19.74 -16.78
C GLY A 287 11.35 20.70 -15.91
N GLY A 288 11.40 22.02 -16.16
CA GLY A 288 10.88 23.05 -15.25
C GLY A 288 9.35 23.07 -15.00
N GLN A 289 8.57 22.32 -15.77
CA GLN A 289 7.10 22.33 -15.74
C GLN A 289 6.49 20.99 -15.34
N VAL A 290 7.17 20.20 -14.48
CA VAL A 290 6.56 18.97 -13.94
C VAL A 290 5.27 19.28 -13.18
N HIS A 291 5.29 20.30 -12.34
CA HIS A 291 4.17 20.71 -11.49
C HIS A 291 2.92 21.18 -12.27
N GLU A 292 3.09 21.74 -13.46
CA GLU A 292 1.97 22.27 -14.27
C GLU A 292 1.07 21.18 -14.86
N LYS A 293 1.59 19.97 -15.05
CA LYS A 293 0.85 18.83 -15.62
C LYS A 293 0.43 17.79 -14.57
N LEU A 294 0.49 18.14 -13.29
CA LEU A 294 0.03 17.25 -12.23
C LEU A 294 -1.48 17.09 -12.31
N GLU A 295 -1.92 15.85 -12.39
CA GLU A 295 -3.32 15.47 -12.25
C GLU A 295 -3.64 15.12 -10.78
N PHE A 296 -4.92 15.27 -10.41
CA PHE A 296 -5.41 14.94 -9.08
C PHE A 296 -6.64 14.07 -9.26
N TRP A 297 -6.49 12.78 -9.02
CA TRP A 297 -7.53 11.79 -9.28
C TRP A 297 -8.27 11.39 -8.04
N SER A 298 -9.55 11.08 -8.24
CA SER A 298 -10.27 10.22 -7.32
C SER A 298 -9.87 8.76 -7.49
N SER A 299 -9.78 8.04 -6.38
CA SER A 299 -9.63 6.58 -6.40
C SER A 299 -10.74 5.90 -7.23
N ARG A 300 -11.91 6.54 -7.33
CA ARG A 300 -13.07 6.07 -8.10
C ARG A 300 -12.86 6.12 -9.62
N GLU A 301 -11.91 6.91 -10.12
CA GLU A 301 -11.64 7.00 -11.56
C GLU A 301 -10.98 5.74 -12.11
N PHE A 302 -10.46 4.89 -11.21
CA PHE A 302 -9.80 3.65 -11.54
C PHE A 302 -10.67 2.45 -11.11
N GLU A 303 -10.76 1.48 -12.00
CA GLU A 303 -11.13 0.11 -11.65
C GLU A 303 -9.84 -0.66 -11.41
N LEU A 304 -9.52 -0.91 -10.13
CA LEU A 304 -8.29 -1.57 -9.74
C LEU A 304 -8.38 -3.08 -10.02
N GLY A 305 -7.38 -3.59 -10.72
CA GLY A 305 -7.24 -5.00 -11.07
C GLY A 305 -6.12 -5.68 -10.29
N ARG A 306 -5.55 -6.72 -10.92
CA ARG A 306 -4.52 -7.56 -10.29
C ARG A 306 -3.25 -6.77 -9.94
N ARG A 307 -2.69 -7.04 -8.77
CA ARG A 307 -1.39 -6.53 -8.35
C ARG A 307 -0.23 -7.23 -9.07
N LEU A 308 0.72 -6.42 -9.51
CA LEU A 308 1.95 -6.83 -10.19
C LEU A 308 3.15 -6.85 -9.23
N TYR A 309 3.20 -5.93 -8.26
CA TYR A 309 4.28 -5.83 -7.30
C TYR A 309 3.86 -5.06 -6.04
N LYS A 310 4.44 -5.42 -4.90
CA LYS A 310 4.36 -4.67 -3.64
C LYS A 310 5.69 -4.76 -2.91
N PHE A 311 6.34 -3.61 -2.69
CA PHE A 311 7.52 -3.50 -1.81
C PHE A 311 7.69 -2.06 -1.31
N ASN A 312 8.31 -1.17 -2.08
CA ASN A 312 8.36 0.27 -1.73
C ASN A 312 7.23 1.08 -2.37
N CYS A 313 6.44 0.44 -3.24
CA CYS A 313 5.27 1.00 -3.90
C CYS A 313 4.33 -0.14 -4.26
N ASP A 314 3.05 0.18 -4.47
CA ASP A 314 2.09 -0.74 -5.07
C ASP A 314 2.12 -0.55 -6.60
N ILE A 315 2.27 -1.65 -7.33
CA ILE A 315 2.15 -1.67 -8.79
C ILE A 315 1.03 -2.63 -9.15
N LEU A 316 0.02 -2.16 -9.85
CA LEU A 316 -1.16 -2.95 -10.19
C LEU A 316 -1.72 -2.57 -11.55
N TYR A 317 -2.41 -3.53 -12.18
CA TYR A 317 -3.25 -3.22 -13.33
C TYR A 317 -4.45 -2.40 -12.88
N ALA A 318 -4.85 -1.44 -13.68
CA ALA A 318 -6.13 -0.77 -13.52
C ALA A 318 -6.73 -0.48 -14.89
N LYS A 319 -8.02 -0.17 -14.89
CA LYS A 319 -8.72 0.36 -16.05
C LYS A 319 -9.24 1.74 -15.71
N LEU A 320 -8.99 2.71 -16.59
CA LEU A 320 -9.61 4.02 -16.47
C LEU A 320 -11.11 3.88 -16.77
N ARG A 321 -11.97 4.25 -15.82
CA ARG A 321 -13.43 4.15 -16.01
C ARG A 321 -13.91 5.04 -17.16
N ASN A 322 -13.30 6.21 -17.31
CA ASN A 322 -13.54 7.11 -18.42
C ASN A 322 -12.55 6.77 -19.55
N GLY A 323 -13.03 6.06 -20.59
CA GLY A 323 -12.24 5.71 -21.78
C GLY A 323 -11.89 4.23 -21.90
N GLY A 324 -11.91 3.48 -20.80
CA GLY A 324 -11.73 2.03 -20.80
C GLY A 324 -10.29 1.54 -21.05
N ASP A 325 -9.33 2.45 -21.06
CA ASP A 325 -7.92 2.13 -21.27
C ASP A 325 -7.34 1.31 -20.11
N GLU A 326 -6.67 0.21 -20.47
CA GLU A 326 -5.89 -0.58 -19.52
C GLU A 326 -4.54 0.10 -19.25
N VAL A 327 -4.25 0.29 -17.97
CA VAL A 327 -3.06 0.98 -17.48
C VAL A 327 -2.41 0.19 -16.35
N VAL A 328 -1.17 0.56 -16.05
CA VAL A 328 -0.47 0.14 -14.83
C VAL A 328 -0.33 1.35 -13.92
N LEU A 329 -0.87 1.25 -12.72
CA LEU A 329 -0.68 2.25 -11.68
C LEU A 329 0.53 1.89 -10.85
N LYS A 330 1.45 2.84 -10.69
CA LYS A 330 2.50 2.79 -9.66
C LYS A 330 2.17 3.82 -8.60
N ILE A 331 1.83 3.33 -7.41
CA ILE A 331 1.26 4.10 -6.30
C ILE A 331 2.28 4.13 -5.16
N ARG A 332 2.66 5.32 -4.72
CA ARG A 332 3.50 5.56 -3.54
C ARG A 332 2.66 6.17 -2.44
N ASP A 333 2.77 5.62 -1.25
CA ASP A 333 2.05 6.10 -0.06
C ASP A 333 2.84 7.20 0.64
N LEU A 334 2.39 8.45 0.51
CA LEU A 334 3.03 9.61 1.12
C LEU A 334 2.65 9.81 2.58
N GLY A 335 1.64 9.09 3.07
CA GLY A 335 1.21 9.11 4.47
C GLY A 335 1.72 7.93 5.29
N SER A 336 2.61 7.10 4.74
CA SER A 336 3.16 5.94 5.44
C SER A 336 4.16 6.36 6.53
N HIS A 337 4.09 5.72 7.69
CA HIS A 337 5.09 5.86 8.76
C HIS A 337 6.48 5.27 8.39
N ARG A 338 6.57 4.49 7.30
CA ARG A 338 7.80 3.78 6.90
C ARG A 338 8.84 4.68 6.21
N SER A 339 8.44 5.86 5.77
CA SER A 339 9.28 6.76 4.99
C SER A 339 8.84 8.20 5.18
N CYS A 340 9.78 9.15 5.18
CA CYS A 340 9.39 10.56 5.23
C CYS A 340 8.74 11.01 3.91
N LEU A 341 7.76 11.91 4.00
CA LEU A 341 7.02 12.45 2.85
C LEU A 341 7.96 13.01 1.77
N ARG A 342 9.02 13.71 2.19
CA ARG A 342 9.98 14.35 1.27
C ARG A 342 10.70 13.34 0.40
N ASP A 343 11.13 12.21 0.95
CA ASP A 343 11.88 11.19 0.21
C ASP A 343 11.01 10.50 -0.84
N GLU A 344 9.78 10.13 -0.49
CA GLU A 344 8.84 9.52 -1.44
C GLU A 344 8.42 10.50 -2.53
N LEU A 345 8.21 11.76 -2.17
CA LEU A 345 7.93 12.81 -3.14
C LEU A 345 9.13 13.06 -4.05
N GLU A 346 10.36 13.09 -3.53
CA GLU A 346 11.57 13.22 -4.33
C GLU A 346 11.74 12.04 -5.31
N ARG A 347 11.49 10.80 -4.86
CA ARG A 347 11.49 9.60 -5.73
C ARG A 347 10.46 9.70 -6.84
N PHE A 348 9.25 10.17 -6.53
CA PHE A 348 8.21 10.44 -7.52
C PHE A 348 8.68 11.47 -8.55
N VAL A 349 9.18 12.64 -8.11
CA VAL A 349 9.65 13.70 -9.00
C VAL A 349 10.82 13.24 -9.88
N LYS A 350 11.80 12.54 -9.30
CA LYS A 350 12.92 11.94 -10.04
C LYS A 350 12.44 10.99 -11.13
N GLU A 351 11.48 10.12 -10.81
CA GLU A 351 10.93 9.17 -11.77
C GLU A 351 10.22 9.87 -12.94
N VAL A 352 9.40 10.89 -12.66
CA VAL A 352 8.75 11.71 -13.70
C VAL A 352 9.78 12.41 -14.60
N LEU A 353 10.82 13.00 -14.01
CA LEU A 353 11.90 13.65 -14.76
C LEU A 353 12.67 12.66 -15.65
N ALA A 354 12.93 11.45 -15.15
CA ALA A 354 13.53 10.38 -15.93
C ALA A 354 12.66 10.00 -17.13
N TYR A 355 11.35 9.79 -16.94
CA TYR A 355 10.44 9.53 -18.05
C TYR A 355 10.41 10.67 -19.07
N LYS A 356 10.37 11.94 -18.63
CA LYS A 356 10.43 13.10 -19.54
C LYS A 356 11.71 13.13 -20.37
N LYS A 357 12.86 12.85 -19.75
CA LYS A 357 14.15 12.77 -20.43
C LYS A 357 14.24 11.58 -21.41
N LEU A 358 13.53 10.50 -21.11
CA LEU A 358 13.48 9.27 -21.90
C LEU A 358 12.29 9.19 -22.87
N ARG A 359 11.62 10.31 -23.19
CA ARG A 359 10.40 10.34 -24.02
C ARG A 359 10.48 9.54 -25.32
N ARG A 360 11.64 9.59 -26.02
CA ARG A 360 11.84 8.95 -27.34
C ARG A 360 11.90 7.41 -27.28
N ILE A 361 12.07 6.82 -26.10
CA ILE A 361 12.22 5.36 -25.93
C ILE A 361 11.07 4.74 -25.14
N GLN A 362 10.10 5.55 -24.72
CA GLN A 362 8.88 5.10 -24.08
C GLN A 362 8.06 4.22 -25.01
N GLY A 363 7.49 3.14 -24.47
CA GLY A 363 6.75 2.15 -25.25
C GLY A 363 7.63 1.17 -26.03
N ARG A 364 8.95 1.38 -26.04
CA ARG A 364 9.94 0.43 -26.60
C ARG A 364 10.83 -0.12 -25.50
N ALA A 365 11.63 0.75 -24.87
CA ALA A 365 12.63 0.36 -23.88
C ALA A 365 12.14 0.46 -22.43
N ILE A 366 11.23 1.39 -22.17
CA ILE A 366 10.59 1.62 -20.87
C ILE A 366 9.07 1.74 -21.09
N PRO A 367 8.21 1.60 -20.06
CA PRO A 367 6.79 1.88 -20.18
C PRO A 367 6.52 3.31 -20.68
N GLN A 368 5.37 3.53 -21.32
CA GLN A 368 4.93 4.89 -21.62
C GLN A 368 4.37 5.53 -20.35
N LEU A 369 4.84 6.73 -20.02
CA LEU A 369 4.24 7.58 -19.00
C LEU A 369 3.05 8.30 -19.63
N ARG A 370 1.84 7.89 -19.28
CA ARG A 370 0.61 8.50 -19.79
C ARG A 370 0.28 9.78 -19.03
N SER A 371 0.28 9.69 -17.71
CA SER A 371 0.04 10.81 -16.80
C SER A 371 0.67 10.56 -15.43
N TYR A 372 0.77 11.60 -14.62
CA TYR A 372 1.33 11.54 -13.28
C TYR A 372 0.70 12.60 -12.38
N GLY A 373 0.66 12.34 -11.09
CA GLY A 373 -0.10 13.18 -10.19
C GLY A 373 -0.31 12.57 -8.83
N PHE A 374 -1.41 12.93 -8.21
CA PHE A 374 -1.79 12.47 -6.89
C PHE A 374 -3.19 11.88 -6.89
N MET A 375 -3.43 10.95 -5.96
CA MET A 375 -4.73 10.33 -5.74
C MET A 375 -5.11 10.44 -4.27
N SER A 376 -6.42 10.43 -3.99
CA SER A 376 -6.96 10.42 -2.63
C SER A 376 -6.48 11.64 -1.83
N GLY A 377 -6.62 12.82 -2.42
CA GLY A 377 -6.29 14.07 -1.72
C GLY A 377 -4.82 14.36 -1.50
N GLY A 378 -3.92 13.76 -2.29
CA GLY A 378 -2.47 13.91 -2.10
C GLY A 378 -1.83 12.75 -1.34
N MET A 379 -2.62 11.83 -0.77
CA MET A 379 -2.12 10.72 0.03
C MET A 379 -1.24 9.77 -0.76
N PHE A 380 -1.56 9.59 -2.04
CA PHE A 380 -0.80 8.74 -2.93
C PHE A 380 -0.22 9.53 -4.09
N ALA A 381 1.09 9.42 -4.31
CA ALA A 381 1.70 9.86 -5.57
C ALA A 381 1.59 8.72 -6.60
N VAL A 382 1.08 9.02 -7.79
CA VAL A 382 0.69 8.03 -8.79
C VAL A 382 1.34 8.31 -10.14
N LEU A 383 1.93 7.28 -10.74
CA LEU A 383 2.26 7.24 -12.16
C LEU A 383 1.28 6.32 -12.89
N VAL A 384 0.70 6.82 -13.98
CA VAL A 384 -0.13 6.05 -14.89
C VAL A 384 0.72 5.64 -16.08
N LEU A 385 0.98 4.34 -16.20
CA LEU A 385 1.92 3.78 -17.17
C LEU A 385 1.22 2.84 -18.15
N SER A 386 1.79 2.66 -19.35
CA SER A 386 1.44 1.52 -20.19
C SER A 386 1.94 0.21 -19.58
N TYR A 387 1.32 -0.92 -19.92
CA TYR A 387 1.87 -2.22 -19.55
C TYR A 387 3.26 -2.44 -20.17
N GLY A 388 4.24 -2.80 -19.33
CA GLY A 388 5.63 -3.01 -19.75
C GLY A 388 5.92 -4.44 -20.19
N GLY A 389 5.14 -5.42 -19.72
CA GLY A 389 5.42 -6.84 -19.89
C GLY A 389 5.36 -7.60 -18.55
N GLN A 390 5.56 -8.91 -18.62
CA GLN A 390 5.48 -9.80 -17.47
C GLN A 390 6.86 -10.01 -16.84
N ARG A 391 6.90 -10.05 -15.50
CA ARG A 391 8.10 -10.47 -14.79
C ARG A 391 8.41 -11.93 -15.06
N ARG A 392 9.69 -12.24 -15.18
CA ARG A 392 10.18 -13.59 -15.42
C ARG A 392 11.11 -14.01 -14.30
N ASP A 393 11.07 -15.29 -13.93
CA ASP A 393 12.09 -15.88 -13.09
C ASP A 393 13.31 -16.21 -13.94
N PHE A 394 14.29 -15.29 -13.94
CA PHE A 394 15.52 -15.44 -14.70
C PHE A 394 16.48 -16.48 -14.08
N HIS A 395 16.27 -16.90 -12.82
CA HIS A 395 17.12 -17.92 -12.18
C HIS A 395 16.80 -19.33 -12.68
N ALA A 396 15.61 -19.54 -13.21
CA ALA A 396 15.17 -20.82 -13.77
C ALA A 396 15.58 -21.03 -15.24
N LEU A 397 16.27 -20.06 -15.86
CA LEU A 397 16.65 -20.13 -17.27
C LEU A 397 17.92 -20.95 -17.49
N ASP A 398 17.96 -21.68 -18.61
CA ASP A 398 19.21 -22.25 -19.12
C ASP A 398 20.20 -21.15 -19.54
N ALA A 399 21.46 -21.52 -19.77
CA ALA A 399 22.52 -20.57 -20.11
C ALA A 399 22.30 -19.85 -21.45
N ALA A 400 21.74 -20.54 -22.45
CA ALA A 400 21.50 -19.95 -23.77
C ALA A 400 20.36 -18.92 -23.71
N SER A 401 19.28 -19.26 -23.00
CA SER A 401 18.17 -18.36 -22.70
C SER A 401 18.63 -17.15 -21.90
N SER A 402 19.39 -17.38 -20.81
CA SER A 402 19.98 -16.30 -20.00
C SER A 402 20.84 -15.33 -20.82
N GLY A 403 21.63 -15.85 -21.77
CA GLY A 403 22.42 -15.05 -22.70
C GLY A 403 21.54 -14.16 -23.59
N ARG A 404 20.50 -14.73 -24.23
CA ARG A 404 19.56 -14.00 -25.09
C ARG A 404 18.85 -12.87 -24.33
N TYR A 405 18.37 -13.16 -23.12
CA TYR A 405 17.71 -12.18 -22.25
C TYR A 405 18.66 -11.09 -21.78
N GLY A 406 19.86 -11.47 -21.32
CA GLY A 406 20.87 -10.51 -20.85
C GLY A 406 21.35 -9.58 -21.96
N GLU A 407 21.48 -10.07 -23.20
CA GLU A 407 21.82 -9.24 -24.35
C GLU A 407 20.70 -8.26 -24.71
N GLU A 408 19.44 -8.71 -24.77
CA GLU A 408 18.31 -7.83 -25.06
C GLU A 408 18.08 -6.78 -23.96
N ALA A 409 18.25 -7.17 -22.69
CA ALA A 409 18.17 -6.24 -21.57
C ALA A 409 19.30 -5.21 -21.61
N ALA A 410 20.52 -5.63 -21.98
CA ALA A 410 21.63 -4.71 -22.17
C ALA A 410 21.41 -3.76 -23.35
N ARG A 411 20.80 -4.23 -24.45
CA ARG A 411 20.35 -3.38 -25.57
C ARG A 411 19.36 -2.32 -25.11
N THR A 412 18.36 -2.76 -24.36
CA THR A 412 17.32 -1.89 -23.82
C THR A 412 17.89 -0.85 -22.85
N LEU A 413 18.80 -1.26 -21.95
CA LEU A 413 19.44 -0.37 -20.99
C LEU A 413 20.40 0.61 -21.67
N HIS A 414 21.04 0.21 -22.76
CA HIS A 414 21.90 1.10 -23.53
C HIS A 414 21.12 2.32 -24.06
N MET A 415 19.85 2.14 -24.45
CA MET A 415 19.00 3.25 -24.88
C MET A 415 18.77 4.30 -23.77
N ILE A 416 18.74 3.86 -22.51
CA ILE A 416 18.69 4.73 -21.32
C ILE A 416 20.04 5.42 -21.11
N HIS A 417 21.14 4.66 -21.17
CA HIS A 417 22.51 5.16 -20.99
C HIS A 417 22.91 6.19 -22.04
N HIS A 418 22.52 5.98 -23.30
CA HIS A 418 22.76 6.91 -24.42
C HIS A 418 22.14 8.28 -24.16
N ARG A 419 21.09 8.35 -23.34
CA ARG A 419 20.46 9.60 -22.90
C ARG A 419 21.10 10.16 -21.63
N GLY A 420 22.23 9.63 -21.20
CA GLY A 420 23.01 10.14 -20.07
C GLY A 420 22.42 9.82 -18.70
N LEU A 421 21.62 8.75 -18.57
CA LEU A 421 21.03 8.31 -17.30
C LEU A 421 21.51 6.91 -16.93
N VAL A 422 21.85 6.71 -15.67
CA VAL A 422 21.90 5.39 -15.04
C VAL A 422 20.53 5.10 -14.40
N HIS A 423 20.14 3.83 -14.33
CA HIS A 423 18.89 3.38 -13.71
C HIS A 423 18.92 3.51 -12.18
N GLY A 424 20.08 3.25 -11.56
CA GLY A 424 20.36 3.40 -10.13
C GLY A 424 20.05 2.17 -9.28
N ASP A 425 19.14 1.30 -9.72
CA ASP A 425 18.67 0.15 -8.92
C ASP A 425 18.26 -1.03 -9.80
N LEU A 426 19.23 -1.66 -10.47
CA LEU A 426 18.97 -2.79 -11.36
C LEU A 426 19.08 -4.11 -10.61
N ASP A 427 17.98 -4.84 -10.60
CA ASP A 427 17.84 -6.21 -10.10
C ASP A 427 17.03 -7.08 -11.09
N THR A 428 16.74 -8.33 -10.70
CA THR A 428 15.93 -9.27 -11.50
C THR A 428 14.49 -8.77 -11.72
N SER A 429 13.98 -7.89 -10.85
CA SER A 429 12.62 -7.34 -10.92
C SER A 429 12.48 -6.13 -11.83
N SER A 430 13.62 -5.56 -12.25
CA SER A 430 13.73 -4.36 -13.10
C SER A 430 13.55 -4.67 -14.59
N VAL A 431 13.59 -5.95 -14.99
CA VAL A 431 13.40 -6.39 -16.38
C VAL A 431 12.08 -7.13 -16.49
N VAL A 432 11.23 -6.68 -17.41
CA VAL A 432 9.98 -7.38 -17.77
C VAL A 432 9.99 -7.77 -19.25
N VAL A 433 9.37 -8.90 -19.57
CA VAL A 433 9.31 -9.45 -20.91
C VAL A 433 7.98 -9.05 -21.55
N ARG A 434 8.05 -8.27 -22.62
CA ARG A 434 6.87 -7.84 -23.38
C ARG A 434 6.43 -8.87 -24.40
N SER A 435 7.40 -9.53 -25.03
CA SER A 435 7.20 -10.51 -26.08
C SER A 435 8.38 -11.48 -26.10
N GLU A 436 8.11 -12.75 -26.33
CA GLU A 436 9.14 -13.79 -26.52
C GLU A 436 9.61 -13.84 -27.98
N GLU A 437 8.72 -13.53 -28.93
CA GLU A 437 8.94 -13.69 -30.37
C GLU A 437 8.32 -12.53 -31.18
N PRO A 438 9.14 -11.58 -31.69
CA PRO A 438 10.55 -11.41 -31.37
C PRO A 438 10.73 -11.06 -29.88
N LEU A 439 11.86 -11.46 -29.31
CA LEU A 439 12.20 -11.18 -27.91
C LEU A 439 12.27 -9.66 -27.72
N ARG A 440 11.44 -9.13 -26.82
CA ARG A 440 11.43 -7.72 -26.42
C ARG A 440 11.31 -7.63 -24.92
N VAL A 441 12.28 -6.97 -24.31
CA VAL A 441 12.24 -6.67 -22.88
C VAL A 441 12.01 -5.18 -22.67
N THR A 442 11.56 -4.82 -21.48
CA THR A 442 11.32 -3.44 -21.06
C THR A 442 11.92 -3.28 -19.66
N ILE A 443 12.53 -2.13 -19.40
CA ILE A 443 13.11 -1.79 -18.12
C ILE A 443 12.13 -0.95 -17.32
N VAL A 444 11.93 -1.32 -16.06
CA VAL A 444 10.99 -0.68 -15.13
C VAL A 444 11.72 -0.28 -13.84
N GLY A 445 11.19 0.72 -13.12
CA GLY A 445 11.72 1.11 -11.80
C GLY A 445 12.65 2.34 -11.81
N LEU A 446 12.28 3.40 -12.53
CA LEU A 446 13.15 4.57 -12.75
C LEU A 446 13.25 5.56 -11.56
N SER A 447 12.77 5.21 -10.37
CA SER A 447 12.77 6.14 -9.21
C SER A 447 14.14 6.49 -8.64
N ARG A 448 15.17 5.73 -9.01
CA ARG A 448 16.57 5.99 -8.62
C ARG A 448 17.43 6.38 -9.81
N ALA A 449 16.78 6.66 -10.95
CA ALA A 449 17.48 7.09 -12.14
C ALA A 449 18.10 8.46 -11.90
N GLN A 450 19.34 8.62 -12.36
CA GLN A 450 20.11 9.85 -12.17
C GLN A 450 21.10 10.03 -13.31
N PRO A 451 21.59 11.26 -13.54
CA PRO A 451 22.71 11.48 -14.45
C PRO A 451 23.91 10.62 -14.04
N ALA A 452 24.56 10.00 -15.01
CA ALA A 452 25.81 9.31 -14.74
C ALA A 452 26.93 10.35 -14.60
N ALA A 453 27.73 10.22 -13.55
CA ALA A 453 28.93 11.02 -13.37
C ALA A 453 30.13 10.43 -14.13
N THR A 454 30.14 9.11 -14.34
CA THR A 454 31.28 8.43 -15.00
C THR A 454 30.87 7.28 -15.92
N ALA A 455 31.69 7.01 -16.94
CA ALA A 455 31.53 5.83 -17.82
C ALA A 455 31.57 4.49 -17.06
N LYS A 456 32.21 4.47 -15.89
CA LYS A 456 32.27 3.30 -15.00
C LYS A 456 30.91 2.94 -14.42
N GLU A 457 30.01 3.90 -14.23
CA GLU A 457 28.66 3.65 -13.74
C GLU A 457 27.81 2.94 -14.79
N PHE A 458 27.83 3.42 -16.04
CA PHE A 458 27.19 2.73 -17.17
C PHE A 458 27.69 1.30 -17.33
N SER A 459 29.02 1.13 -17.28
CA SER A 459 29.65 -0.20 -17.39
C SER A 459 29.21 -1.15 -16.26
N ARG A 460 29.01 -0.62 -15.06
CA ARG A 460 28.57 -1.40 -13.89
C ARG A 460 27.13 -1.86 -14.05
N GLU A 461 26.25 -0.98 -14.51
CA GLU A 461 24.85 -1.31 -14.77
C GLU A 461 24.69 -2.33 -15.90
N MET A 462 25.51 -2.24 -16.96
CA MET A 462 25.52 -3.25 -18.02
C MET A 462 25.84 -4.65 -17.50
N VAL A 463 26.78 -4.77 -16.56
CA VAL A 463 27.11 -6.06 -15.95
C VAL A 463 25.96 -6.51 -15.05
N ARG A 464 25.37 -5.60 -14.26
CA ARG A 464 24.26 -5.92 -13.34
C ARG A 464 23.02 -6.40 -14.07
N ILE A 465 22.60 -5.75 -15.17
CA ILE A 465 21.37 -6.15 -15.87
C ILE A 465 21.51 -7.52 -16.53
N LYS A 466 22.68 -7.81 -17.11
CA LYS A 466 23.00 -9.13 -17.67
C LYS A 466 22.99 -10.22 -16.60
N ALA A 467 23.62 -9.95 -15.46
CA ALA A 467 23.61 -10.86 -14.32
C ALA A 467 22.19 -11.05 -13.74
N GLY A 468 21.39 -9.99 -13.70
CA GLY A 468 19.97 -10.05 -13.33
C GLY A 468 19.12 -10.89 -14.28
N CYS A 469 19.60 -11.16 -15.50
CA CYS A 469 18.97 -12.05 -16.47
C CYS A 469 19.54 -13.49 -16.43
N GLY A 470 20.27 -13.86 -15.37
CA GLY A 470 20.78 -15.23 -15.17
C GLY A 470 22.20 -15.47 -15.71
N MET A 471 22.86 -14.49 -16.32
CA MET A 471 24.26 -14.64 -16.78
C MET A 471 25.24 -14.63 -15.60
N THR A 472 26.35 -15.38 -15.68
CA THR A 472 27.42 -15.23 -14.68
C THR A 472 28.12 -13.88 -14.83
N ILE A 473 28.70 -13.35 -13.75
CA ILE A 473 29.46 -12.08 -13.78
C ILE A 473 30.61 -12.15 -14.79
N LYS A 474 31.24 -13.32 -14.96
CA LYS A 474 32.34 -13.52 -15.90
C LYS A 474 31.87 -13.40 -17.35
N GLU A 475 30.69 -13.94 -17.68
CA GLU A 475 30.08 -13.84 -19.00
C GLU A 475 29.58 -12.43 -19.28
N ALA A 476 28.88 -11.83 -18.31
CA ALA A 476 28.35 -10.47 -18.41
C ALA A 476 29.44 -9.42 -18.76
N ARG A 477 30.67 -9.62 -18.26
CA ARG A 477 31.83 -8.77 -18.57
C ARG A 477 32.44 -8.99 -19.96
N LYS A 478 32.29 -10.18 -20.54
CA LYS A 478 32.89 -10.54 -21.84
C LYS A 478 32.08 -10.00 -23.01
N VAL A 479 30.77 -9.93 -22.88
CA VAL A 479 29.88 -9.46 -23.94
C VAL A 479 30.00 -7.94 -24.06
N ARG A 480 30.76 -7.45 -25.04
CA ARG A 480 30.73 -6.05 -25.47
C ARG A 480 29.64 -5.89 -26.51
N LEU A 481 28.77 -4.90 -26.31
CA LEU A 481 27.79 -4.55 -27.31
C LEU A 481 28.48 -3.75 -28.41
N HIS A 482 28.33 -4.17 -29.66
CA HIS A 482 28.69 -3.37 -30.84
C HIS A 482 27.41 -2.67 -31.32
N TYR A 483 27.45 -1.34 -31.45
CA TYR A 483 26.33 -0.56 -31.99
C TYR A 483 26.79 0.29 -33.17
N SER A 484 25.90 0.41 -34.15
CA SER A 484 25.91 1.40 -35.23
C SER A 484 24.96 2.54 -34.83
N ASP A 485 25.38 3.79 -35.04
CA ASP A 485 24.61 5.00 -34.65
C ASP A 485 23.29 5.20 -35.44
N ASP A 486 23.00 4.35 -36.43
CA ASP A 486 21.92 4.54 -37.40
C ASP A 486 20.50 4.19 -36.87
N ASP A 487 20.37 3.52 -35.71
CA ASP A 487 19.08 3.03 -35.18
C ASP A 487 18.21 4.12 -34.48
N ASP A 488 18.68 5.37 -34.37
CA ASP A 488 17.97 6.50 -33.70
C ASP A 488 17.48 7.59 -34.68
N THR A 489 17.46 7.33 -36.01
CA THR A 489 17.01 8.28 -37.05
C THR A 489 15.48 8.38 -37.22
N GLY A 490 14.70 7.98 -36.21
CA GLY A 490 13.24 8.09 -36.21
C GLY A 490 12.75 9.55 -36.13
N ASP A 491 12.64 10.17 -37.29
CA ASP A 491 11.80 11.30 -37.73
C ASP A 491 11.45 12.39 -36.69
N ASP A 492 12.10 13.55 -36.81
CA ASP A 492 11.76 14.82 -36.13
C ASP A 492 10.49 15.47 -36.74
N THR A 493 9.45 14.67 -37.04
CA THR A 493 8.14 15.21 -37.43
C THR A 493 7.24 15.32 -36.21
N THR A 494 7.01 16.57 -35.82
CA THR A 494 5.95 16.94 -34.87
C THR A 494 4.59 16.54 -35.47
N PRO A 495 3.74 15.75 -34.77
CA PRO A 495 2.33 15.72 -35.12
C PRO A 495 1.74 17.06 -34.70
N SER A 496 1.35 17.85 -35.70
CA SER A 496 0.43 18.97 -35.52
C SER A 496 -0.96 18.41 -35.30
N GLY A 497 -1.59 18.76 -34.17
CA GLY A 497 -2.94 18.31 -33.80
C GLY A 497 -3.17 18.42 -32.31
#